data_AF-A0A2D9UEL9-F1
#
_entry.id   AF-A0A2D9UEL9-F1
#
_cell.length_a   1.000
_cell.length_b   1.000
_cell.length_c   1.000
_cell.angle_alpha   90.00
_cell.angle_beta   90.00
_cell.angle_gamma   90.00
#
_symmetry.space_group_name_H-M   'P 1'
#
loop_
_entity.id
_entity.type
_entity.pdbx_description
1 polymer ?
#
loop_
_entity_poly.entity_id
_entity_poly.type
_entity_poly.pdbx_seq_one_letter_code
_entity_poly.pdbx_strand_id
1 'polypeptide(L)'
;MKKNTLYLLLYIFSITISQTTHTINAGSYYYNPSQLTINAGDIVQWINDGGLHDVNGDINSVNNVSFNNPESFNSSPISTVGAVIYTHEFMIPGTYNYDCSVGSHAINGMTGTIIVQPPCEWDLVFTASNATIAIQESNFENIVIQTPTATIPLTEIDCPMWIGVISDSNPNNFFGYTQWNSSANIGLAAWGDDSTTSEIDGFMEGESYYFALCINGLTTIYSDYSTVVMSNDPPFTSTYTTNGFASLESVIFDAWDIDSNLSSCFSTDLSDHEQKKSLIKEFDLYGREIKSSSHAGFSVQIFSDQTFIKKYRF
;
A
#
# COMPACT_ATOMS: atom_id res chain seq x y z
N MET A 1 -48.18 -25.26 -17.41
CA MET A 1 -47.54 -24.55 -16.28
C MET A 1 -46.24 -23.95 -16.78
N LYS A 2 -46.18 -22.63 -17.01
CA LYS A 2 -44.97 -21.94 -17.46
C LYS A 2 -44.07 -21.70 -16.25
N LYS A 3 -42.86 -22.26 -16.25
CA LYS A 3 -41.83 -21.99 -15.23
C LYS A 3 -41.19 -20.65 -15.56
N ASN A 4 -41.48 -19.62 -14.75
CA ASN A 4 -40.77 -18.35 -14.82
C ASN A 4 -39.45 -18.52 -14.04
N THR A 5 -38.34 -18.62 -14.76
CA THR A 5 -37.00 -18.57 -14.17
C THR A 5 -36.69 -17.12 -13.82
N LEU A 6 -36.68 -16.81 -12.53
CA LEU A 6 -36.30 -15.50 -11.99
C LEU A 6 -34.77 -15.41 -12.03
N TYR A 7 -34.22 -14.59 -12.93
CA TYR A 7 -32.80 -14.23 -12.89
C TYR A 7 -32.64 -13.14 -11.82
N LEU A 8 -32.10 -13.54 -10.67
CA LEU A 8 -31.65 -12.62 -9.62
C LEU A 8 -30.37 -11.95 -10.15
N LEU A 9 -30.48 -10.68 -10.56
CA LEU A 9 -29.33 -9.83 -10.87
C LEU A 9 -28.60 -9.58 -9.53
N LEU A 10 -27.54 -10.34 -9.26
CA LEU A 10 -26.65 -10.07 -8.14
C LEU A 10 -25.91 -8.76 -8.45
N TYR A 11 -26.30 -7.67 -7.79
CA TYR A 11 -25.52 -6.44 -7.78
C TYR A 11 -24.25 -6.72 -6.98
N ILE A 12 -23.14 -6.94 -7.67
CA ILE A 12 -21.81 -7.01 -7.04
C ILE A 12 -21.51 -5.57 -6.62
N PHE A 13 -21.67 -5.30 -5.33
CA PHE A 13 -21.23 -4.05 -4.73
C PHE A 13 -19.70 -4.16 -4.59
N SER A 14 -18.95 -3.63 -5.55
CA SER A 14 -17.49 -3.53 -5.44
C SER A 14 -17.17 -2.58 -4.29
N ILE A 15 -16.81 -3.13 -3.14
CA ILE A 15 -16.25 -2.35 -2.04
C ILE A 15 -14.81 -2.06 -2.44
N THR A 16 -14.56 -0.86 -2.95
CA THR A 16 -13.20 -0.36 -3.16
C THR A 16 -12.66 0.06 -1.79
N ILE A 17 -11.60 -0.61 -1.32
CA ILE A 17 -10.89 -0.19 -0.11
C ILE A 17 -9.62 0.50 -0.55
N SER A 18 -9.74 1.82 -0.71
CA SER A 18 -8.63 2.76 -0.88
C SER A 18 -7.88 2.90 0.44
N GLN A 19 -6.60 3.28 0.37
CA GLN A 19 -5.82 3.83 1.49
C GLN A 19 -6.69 4.69 2.41
N THR A 20 -6.72 4.37 3.71
CA THR A 20 -7.60 5.09 4.64
C THR A 20 -6.98 6.43 4.95
N THR A 21 -7.72 7.51 4.64
CA THR A 21 -7.36 8.86 5.07
C THR A 21 -8.10 9.18 6.36
N HIS A 22 -7.33 9.39 7.43
CA HIS A 22 -7.84 9.85 8.71
C HIS A 22 -7.75 11.37 8.80
N THR A 23 -8.71 11.99 9.49
CA THR A 23 -8.75 13.43 9.66
C THR A 23 -8.52 13.83 11.10
N ILE A 24 -7.59 14.76 11.32
CA ILE A 24 -7.37 15.45 12.59
C ILE A 24 -7.69 16.92 12.39
N ASN A 25 -8.59 17.46 13.18
CA ASN A 25 -8.90 18.88 13.14
C ASN A 25 -8.01 19.65 14.13
N ALA A 26 -7.51 20.79 13.70
CA ALA A 26 -6.63 21.65 14.47
C ALA A 26 -7.28 23.02 14.67
N GLY A 27 -7.28 23.51 15.90
CA GLY A 27 -7.82 24.83 16.23
C GLY A 27 -7.17 25.39 17.48
N SER A 28 -7.87 26.28 18.19
CA SER A 28 -7.34 27.00 19.37
C SER A 28 -6.73 26.08 20.43
N TYR A 29 -5.42 25.84 20.30
CA TYR A 29 -4.59 24.99 21.14
C TYR A 29 -4.95 23.50 21.18
N TYR A 30 -5.55 22.94 20.12
CA TYR A 30 -5.91 21.51 20.09
C TYR A 30 -5.61 20.84 18.74
N TYR A 31 -5.43 19.53 18.83
CA TYR A 31 -5.67 18.56 17.76
C TYR A 31 -6.80 17.62 18.18
N ASN A 32 -7.74 17.31 17.29
CA ASN A 32 -8.87 16.44 17.57
C ASN A 32 -9.11 15.42 16.43
N PRO A 33 -8.96 14.11 16.69
CA PRO A 33 -8.51 13.54 17.96
C PRO A 33 -7.04 13.91 18.26
N SER A 34 -6.69 14.04 19.54
CA SER A 34 -5.30 14.28 19.95
C SER A 34 -4.46 13.00 19.96
N GLN A 35 -5.11 11.84 20.02
CA GLN A 35 -4.48 10.54 19.83
C GLN A 35 -5.24 9.75 18.78
N LEU A 36 -4.53 9.23 17.78
CA LEU A 36 -5.11 8.43 16.71
C LEU A 36 -4.30 7.15 16.54
N THR A 37 -4.97 6.01 16.44
CA THR A 37 -4.35 4.74 16.04
C THR A 37 -4.71 4.45 14.60
N ILE A 38 -3.72 4.16 13.76
CA ILE A 38 -3.84 3.88 12.33
C ILE A 38 -2.98 2.66 11.97
N ASN A 39 -3.15 2.12 10.77
CA ASN A 39 -2.27 1.08 10.25
C ASN A 39 -1.16 1.68 9.39
N ALA A 40 0.01 1.03 9.35
CA ALA A 40 1.05 1.41 8.40
C ALA A 40 0.52 1.32 6.95
N GLY A 41 0.73 2.38 6.18
CA GLY A 41 0.10 2.62 4.88
C GLY A 41 -1.02 3.65 4.91
N ASP A 42 -1.56 4.03 6.07
CA ASP A 42 -2.61 5.04 6.17
C ASP A 42 -2.09 6.47 6.01
N ILE A 43 -2.98 7.37 5.58
CA ILE A 43 -2.72 8.81 5.52
C ILE A 43 -3.40 9.52 6.67
N VAL A 44 -2.72 10.48 7.29
CA VAL A 44 -3.34 11.45 8.19
C VAL A 44 -3.36 12.83 7.52
N GLN A 45 -4.52 13.46 7.54
CA GLN A 45 -4.75 14.82 7.06
C GLN A 45 -5.15 15.72 8.24
N TRP A 46 -4.43 16.83 8.40
CA TRP A 46 -4.76 17.85 9.38
C TRP A 46 -5.55 18.99 8.74
N ILE A 47 -6.72 19.30 9.27
CA ILE A 47 -7.61 20.38 8.79
C ILE A 47 -7.60 21.54 9.78
N ASN A 48 -7.48 22.77 9.28
CA ASN A 48 -7.49 23.96 10.11
C ASN A 48 -8.93 24.45 10.39
N ASP A 49 -9.44 24.27 11.60
CA ASP A 49 -10.74 24.82 12.04
C ASP A 49 -10.69 26.34 12.28
N GLY A 50 -9.48 26.90 12.41
CA GLY A 50 -9.21 28.32 12.47
C GLY A 50 -8.09 28.67 13.45
N GLY A 51 -7.39 29.77 13.15
CA GLY A 51 -6.13 30.14 13.80
C GLY A 51 -4.94 29.82 12.91
N LEU A 52 -3.73 30.11 13.40
CA LEU A 52 -2.47 29.83 12.72
C LEU A 52 -1.86 28.55 13.29
N HIS A 53 -1.80 27.48 12.49
CA HIS A 53 -1.41 26.15 12.97
C HIS A 53 -0.53 25.43 11.94
N ASP A 54 0.42 24.64 12.44
CA ASP A 54 1.27 23.71 11.70
C ASP A 54 1.14 22.30 12.29
N VAL A 55 1.96 21.37 11.78
CA VAL A 55 2.20 20.05 12.34
C VAL A 55 3.71 19.89 12.42
N ASN A 56 4.25 19.63 13.61
CA ASN A 56 5.69 19.50 13.83
C ASN A 56 5.99 18.20 14.60
N GLY A 57 6.51 17.20 13.88
CA GLY A 57 6.94 15.91 14.41
C GLY A 57 8.45 15.74 14.47
N ASP A 58 9.23 16.82 14.41
CA ASP A 58 10.70 16.75 14.45
C ASP A 58 11.26 17.05 15.85
N ILE A 59 11.13 18.31 16.29
CA ILE A 59 11.67 18.82 17.56
C ILE A 59 10.53 19.34 18.41
N ASN A 60 10.42 18.87 19.65
CA ASN A 60 9.41 19.36 20.59
C ASN A 60 9.62 20.86 20.87
N SER A 61 8.58 21.65 20.59
CA SER A 61 8.61 23.11 20.65
C SER A 61 8.67 23.67 22.07
N VAL A 62 8.44 22.84 23.09
CA VAL A 62 8.45 23.24 24.51
C VAL A 62 9.85 23.07 25.13
N ASN A 63 10.55 22.00 24.78
CA ASN A 63 11.83 21.65 25.42
C ASN A 63 13.03 21.57 24.45
N ASN A 64 12.80 21.75 23.15
CA ASN A 64 13.80 21.75 22.09
C ASN A 64 14.60 20.42 21.98
N VAL A 65 13.94 19.31 22.27
CA VAL A 65 14.46 17.94 22.12
C VAL A 65 13.71 17.24 20.99
N SER A 66 14.40 16.42 20.19
CA SER A 66 13.73 15.63 19.15
C SER A 66 12.67 14.69 19.76
N PHE A 67 11.56 14.52 19.06
CA PHE A 67 10.57 13.50 19.42
C PHE A 67 11.11 12.07 19.28
N ASN A 68 12.20 11.87 18.52
CA ASN A 68 12.74 10.55 18.17
C ASN A 68 11.67 9.64 17.55
N ASN A 69 10.82 10.22 16.69
CA ASN A 69 9.84 9.46 15.91
C ASN A 69 10.56 8.53 14.91
N PRO A 70 9.91 7.44 14.45
CA PRO A 70 10.49 6.56 13.44
C PRO A 70 10.96 7.27 12.16
N GLU A 71 10.23 8.31 11.76
CA GLU A 71 10.62 9.27 10.73
C GLU A 71 10.15 10.68 11.10
N SER A 72 10.81 11.70 10.53
CA SER A 72 10.48 13.10 10.76
C SER A 72 9.42 13.59 9.77
N PHE A 73 8.50 14.42 10.24
CA PHE A 73 7.45 15.03 9.44
C PHE A 73 7.10 16.42 9.98
N ASN A 74 6.97 17.40 9.10
CA ASN A 74 6.65 18.76 9.50
C ASN A 74 6.03 19.58 8.37
N SER A 75 5.30 20.63 8.74
CA SER A 75 4.71 21.58 7.80
C SER A 75 5.00 23.03 8.18
N SER A 76 4.80 23.94 7.22
CA SER A 76 4.73 25.37 7.53
C SER A 76 3.35 25.72 8.09
N PRO A 77 3.25 26.71 9.00
CA PRO A 77 1.97 27.10 9.56
C PRO A 77 1.06 27.75 8.53
N ILE A 78 -0.24 27.46 8.61
CA ILE A 78 -1.27 28.06 7.76
C ILE A 78 -2.38 28.67 8.60
N SER A 79 -3.03 29.72 8.09
CA SER A 79 -4.12 30.43 8.77
C SER A 79 -5.49 30.30 8.09
N THR A 80 -5.55 29.56 6.98
CA THR A 80 -6.77 29.45 6.17
C THR A 80 -7.72 28.44 6.80
N VAL A 81 -8.89 28.92 7.24
CA VAL A 81 -9.96 28.07 7.79
C VAL A 81 -10.45 27.09 6.73
N GLY A 82 -10.62 25.82 7.11
CA GLY A 82 -11.04 24.71 6.27
C GLY A 82 -9.95 24.17 5.34
N ALA A 83 -8.74 24.73 5.35
CA ALA A 83 -7.64 24.23 4.53
C ALA A 83 -6.92 23.05 5.20
N VAL A 84 -6.33 22.21 4.37
CA VAL A 84 -5.40 21.17 4.78
C VAL A 84 -4.10 21.85 5.23
N ILE A 85 -3.76 21.68 6.51
CA ILE A 85 -2.47 22.12 7.08
C ILE A 85 -1.36 21.24 6.52
N TYR A 86 -1.57 19.93 6.58
CA TYR A 86 -0.60 18.94 6.18
C TYR A 86 -1.27 17.61 5.87
N THR A 87 -0.59 16.80 5.06
CA THR A 87 -0.93 15.42 4.79
C THR A 87 0.34 14.62 4.88
N HIS A 88 0.28 13.51 5.61
CA HIS A 88 1.43 12.62 5.79
C HIS A 88 0.96 11.17 5.68
N GLU A 89 1.72 10.37 4.94
CA GLU A 89 1.55 8.94 4.82
C GLU A 89 2.50 8.26 5.81
N PHE A 90 1.97 7.39 6.66
CA PHE A 90 2.74 6.75 7.71
C PHE A 90 3.09 5.32 7.31
N MET A 91 4.36 5.08 6.98
CA MET A 91 4.82 3.78 6.49
C MET A 91 5.56 2.94 7.53
N ILE A 92 5.97 3.51 8.66
CA ILE A 92 6.78 2.80 9.65
C ILE A 92 5.96 2.63 10.93
N PRO A 93 5.70 1.38 11.39
CA PRO A 93 5.05 1.15 12.67
C PRO A 93 5.81 1.80 13.83
N GLY A 94 5.06 2.36 14.78
CA GLY A 94 5.64 3.07 15.91
C GLY A 94 4.73 4.16 16.47
N THR A 95 5.22 4.84 17.50
CA THR A 95 4.53 5.99 18.09
C THR A 95 5.17 7.28 17.60
N TYR A 96 4.35 8.15 17.01
CA TYR A 96 4.74 9.44 16.49
C TYR A 96 4.12 10.54 17.34
N ASN A 97 4.96 11.37 17.95
CA ASN A 97 4.52 12.53 18.71
C ASN A 97 4.76 13.81 17.90
N TYR A 98 3.84 14.76 18.01
CA TYR A 98 3.92 16.03 17.32
C TYR A 98 3.29 17.15 18.12
N ASP A 99 3.64 18.39 17.78
CA ASP A 99 3.04 19.58 18.35
C ASP A 99 2.79 20.68 17.30
N CYS A 100 2.17 21.77 17.73
CA CYS A 100 2.12 23.02 16.97
C CYS A 100 3.26 23.94 17.42
N SER A 101 4.17 24.27 16.52
CA SER A 101 5.35 25.10 16.81
C SER A 101 5.05 26.60 16.89
N VAL A 102 3.80 27.00 16.63
CA VAL A 102 3.37 28.39 16.66
C VAL A 102 3.32 28.92 18.10
N GLY A 103 4.23 29.84 18.41
CA GLY A 103 4.21 30.63 19.64
C GLY A 103 4.17 29.76 20.91
N SER A 104 3.08 29.86 21.67
CA SER A 104 2.87 29.09 22.90
C SER A 104 1.86 27.95 22.72
N HIS A 105 1.58 27.51 21.49
CA HIS A 105 0.50 26.55 21.26
C HIS A 105 0.78 25.18 21.90
N ALA A 106 1.98 24.61 21.68
CA ALA A 106 2.38 23.36 22.30
C ALA A 106 2.32 23.38 23.83
N ILE A 107 2.85 24.44 24.47
CA ILE A 107 2.82 24.56 25.95
C ILE A 107 1.40 24.75 26.50
N ASN A 108 0.45 25.21 25.68
CA ASN A 108 -0.97 25.29 26.02
C ASN A 108 -1.75 24.01 25.69
N GLY A 109 -1.08 22.93 25.30
CA GLY A 109 -1.67 21.60 25.09
C GLY A 109 -1.93 21.22 23.63
N MET A 110 -1.44 22.00 22.67
CA MET A 110 -1.54 21.66 21.24
C MET A 110 -0.49 20.62 20.83
N THR A 111 -0.69 19.40 21.32
CA THR A 111 0.16 18.24 21.09
C THR A 111 -0.70 17.08 20.62
N GLY A 112 -0.15 16.19 19.79
CA GLY A 112 -0.83 14.99 19.36
C GLY A 112 0.09 13.78 19.27
N THR A 113 -0.53 12.60 19.20
CA THR A 113 0.15 11.31 19.07
C THR A 113 -0.55 10.48 18.00
N ILE A 114 0.23 9.92 17.06
CA ILE A 114 -0.22 8.89 16.12
C ILE A 114 0.44 7.58 16.53
N ILE A 115 -0.35 6.53 16.72
CA ILE A 115 0.13 5.16 16.94
C ILE A 115 -0.08 4.41 15.63
N VAL A 116 1.01 4.08 14.96
CA VAL A 116 1.00 3.33 13.69
C VAL A 116 1.20 1.86 14.03
N GLN A 117 0.15 1.07 13.81
CA GLN A 117 0.18 -0.37 13.99
C GLN A 117 0.91 -1.07 12.84
N PRO A 118 1.49 -2.25 13.09
CA PRO A 118 1.98 -3.14 12.06
C PRO A 118 0.96 -3.40 10.94
N PRO A 119 1.42 -3.76 9.73
CA PRO A 119 0.53 -4.20 8.66
C PRO A 119 -0.31 -5.41 9.09
N CYS A 120 -1.57 -5.48 8.66
CA CYS A 120 -2.43 -6.66 8.79
C CYS A 120 -2.47 -7.31 10.21
N GLU A 121 -2.37 -6.49 11.28
CA GLU A 121 -2.33 -6.97 12.68
C GLU A 121 -1.18 -7.95 12.97
N TRP A 122 -0.04 -7.81 12.29
CA TRP A 122 1.15 -8.63 12.55
C TRP A 122 1.88 -8.14 13.80
N ASP A 123 1.51 -8.67 14.96
CA ASP A 123 2.26 -8.42 16.19
C ASP A 123 3.66 -9.07 16.13
N LEU A 124 4.70 -8.26 16.40
CA LEU A 124 6.07 -8.73 16.53
C LEU A 124 6.51 -8.66 17.98
N VAL A 125 7.10 -9.74 18.46
CA VAL A 125 7.83 -9.79 19.73
C VAL A 125 9.30 -10.05 19.41
N PHE A 126 10.19 -9.20 19.92
CA PHE A 126 11.64 -9.36 19.72
C PHE A 126 12.24 -10.02 20.95
N THR A 127 12.61 -11.29 20.85
CA THR A 127 13.01 -12.08 22.03
C THR A 127 14.46 -12.55 21.99
N ALA A 128 15.05 -12.77 20.81
CA ALA A 128 16.47 -13.10 20.69
C ALA A 128 17.22 -12.33 19.58
N SER A 129 18.37 -12.86 19.17
CA SER A 129 19.09 -12.38 17.98
C SER A 129 18.31 -12.76 16.71
N ASN A 130 18.64 -12.14 15.59
CA ASN A 130 17.96 -12.42 14.32
C ASN A 130 18.89 -13.07 13.28
N ALA A 131 18.28 -13.67 12.27
CA ALA A 131 18.88 -13.91 10.97
C ALA A 131 18.43 -12.81 10.00
N THR A 132 19.26 -12.47 9.02
CA THR A 132 18.89 -11.54 7.95
C THR A 132 18.57 -12.30 6.67
N ILE A 133 17.33 -12.18 6.21
CA ILE A 133 16.87 -12.70 4.92
C ILE A 133 17.01 -11.59 3.88
N ALA A 134 17.87 -11.79 2.89
CA ALA A 134 18.00 -10.91 1.75
C ALA A 134 16.92 -11.24 0.70
N ILE A 135 16.20 -10.22 0.24
CA ILE A 135 15.37 -10.29 -0.96
C ILE A 135 16.04 -9.39 -2.00
N GLN A 136 16.72 -10.02 -2.95
CA GLN A 136 17.53 -9.31 -3.93
C GLN A 136 16.65 -8.79 -5.07
N GLU A 137 16.96 -7.59 -5.57
CA GLU A 137 16.23 -6.94 -6.68
C GLU A 137 16.16 -7.84 -7.92
N SER A 138 17.23 -8.59 -8.20
CA SER A 138 17.27 -9.56 -9.31
C SER A 138 16.22 -10.67 -9.22
N ASN A 139 15.63 -10.89 -8.04
CA ASN A 139 14.67 -11.94 -7.76
C ASN A 139 13.23 -11.41 -7.68
N PHE A 140 13.00 -10.08 -7.79
CA PHE A 140 11.68 -9.49 -7.57
C PHE A 140 10.60 -10.03 -8.51
N GLU A 141 10.94 -10.32 -9.76
CA GLU A 141 10.03 -10.92 -10.75
C GLU A 141 9.59 -12.34 -10.37
N ASN A 142 10.30 -13.00 -9.45
CA ASN A 142 9.96 -14.33 -8.94
C ASN A 142 9.23 -14.29 -7.59
N ILE A 143 8.95 -13.10 -7.06
CA ILE A 143 8.12 -12.89 -5.88
C ILE A 143 6.74 -12.48 -6.39
N VAL A 144 5.80 -13.43 -6.37
CA VAL A 144 4.54 -13.30 -7.12
C VAL A 144 3.33 -13.65 -6.27
N ILE A 145 2.18 -13.07 -6.61
CA ILE A 145 0.88 -13.60 -6.21
C ILE A 145 0.33 -14.49 -7.32
N GLN A 146 -0.35 -15.56 -6.94
CA GLN A 146 -1.10 -16.41 -7.85
C GLN A 146 -2.61 -16.24 -7.60
N THR A 147 -3.31 -15.73 -8.60
CA THR A 147 -4.77 -15.66 -8.64
C THR A 147 -5.32 -16.82 -9.49
N PRO A 148 -6.64 -17.05 -9.53
CA PRO A 148 -7.23 -18.06 -10.40
C PRO A 148 -7.00 -17.80 -11.90
N THR A 149 -6.63 -16.57 -12.28
CA THR A 149 -6.57 -16.10 -13.68
C THR A 149 -5.18 -15.65 -14.11
N ALA A 150 -4.28 -15.34 -13.17
CA ALA A 150 -2.96 -14.80 -13.47
C ALA A 150 -1.92 -15.10 -12.38
N THR A 151 -0.65 -15.01 -12.76
CA THR A 151 0.48 -14.89 -11.84
C THR A 151 1.05 -13.50 -12.02
N ILE A 152 1.12 -12.73 -10.94
CA ILE A 152 1.43 -11.31 -10.99
C ILE A 152 2.62 -11.04 -10.07
N PRO A 153 3.75 -10.52 -10.58
CA PRO A 153 4.84 -10.03 -9.76
C PRO A 153 4.40 -8.94 -8.80
N LEU A 154 4.96 -8.93 -7.59
CA LEU A 154 4.68 -7.84 -6.64
C LEU A 154 5.16 -6.47 -7.16
N THR A 155 6.06 -6.43 -8.14
CA THR A 155 6.51 -5.20 -8.81
C THR A 155 5.41 -4.51 -9.62
N GLU A 156 4.35 -5.22 -9.99
CA GLU A 156 3.20 -4.69 -10.74
C GLU A 156 2.05 -4.19 -9.84
N ILE A 157 2.20 -4.26 -8.52
CA ILE A 157 1.19 -3.86 -7.54
C ILE A 157 1.58 -2.51 -6.94
N ASP A 158 0.71 -1.51 -7.12
CA ASP A 158 0.91 -0.12 -6.69
C ASP A 158 0.44 0.16 -5.24
N CYS A 159 -0.14 -0.84 -4.56
CA CYS A 159 -0.56 -0.70 -3.17
C CYS A 159 0.60 -0.87 -2.19
N PRO A 160 0.54 -0.24 -1.00
CA PRO A 160 1.43 -0.55 0.11
C PRO A 160 1.44 -2.05 0.40
N MET A 161 2.62 -2.66 0.51
CA MET A 161 2.76 -4.09 0.77
C MET A 161 3.82 -4.37 1.81
N TRP A 162 3.66 -5.50 2.49
CA TRP A 162 4.58 -5.97 3.51
C TRP A 162 4.80 -7.47 3.37
N ILE A 163 6.05 -7.90 3.51
CA ILE A 163 6.42 -9.31 3.56
C ILE A 163 6.82 -9.65 4.98
N GLY A 164 6.13 -10.64 5.55
CA GLY A 164 6.38 -11.22 6.85
C GLY A 164 7.09 -12.56 6.72
N VAL A 165 7.81 -12.95 7.77
CA VAL A 165 8.43 -14.27 7.89
C VAL A 165 7.81 -15.03 9.06
N ILE A 166 7.48 -16.30 8.82
CA ILE A 166 6.87 -17.24 9.77
C ILE A 166 7.62 -18.57 9.73
N SER A 167 7.54 -19.36 10.81
CA SER A 167 8.11 -20.71 10.86
C SER A 167 7.07 -21.78 10.51
N ASP A 168 7.52 -23.00 10.19
CA ASP A 168 6.65 -24.18 10.06
C ASP A 168 6.02 -24.60 11.38
N SER A 169 6.74 -24.45 12.48
CA SER A 169 6.28 -24.84 13.80
C SER A 169 5.19 -23.92 14.34
N ASN A 170 5.17 -22.66 13.91
CA ASN A 170 4.22 -21.66 14.38
C ASN A 170 3.74 -20.73 13.24
N PRO A 171 2.88 -21.24 12.33
CA PRO A 171 2.48 -20.51 11.12
C PRO A 171 1.55 -19.32 11.38
N ASN A 172 1.08 -19.13 12.61
CA ASN A 172 0.20 -18.03 12.98
C ASN A 172 0.94 -16.85 13.62
N ASN A 173 2.22 -17.01 13.95
CA ASN A 173 3.03 -15.98 14.57
C ASN A 173 4.04 -15.43 13.57
N PHE A 174 4.20 -14.11 13.57
CA PHE A 174 5.18 -13.42 12.76
C PHE A 174 6.44 -13.23 13.56
N PHE A 175 7.56 -13.62 12.97
CA PHE A 175 8.88 -13.46 13.57
C PHE A 175 9.70 -12.41 12.85
N GLY A 176 9.05 -11.60 12.03
CA GLY A 176 9.63 -10.47 11.35
C GLY A 176 8.76 -10.03 10.19
N TYR A 177 8.88 -8.76 9.82
CA TYR A 177 8.33 -8.26 8.57
C TYR A 177 9.16 -7.09 8.07
N THR A 178 8.96 -6.74 6.80
CA THR A 178 9.50 -5.54 6.18
C THR A 178 8.52 -5.03 5.13
N GLN A 179 8.55 -3.72 4.89
CA GLN A 179 7.82 -3.13 3.79
C GLN A 179 8.41 -3.61 2.46
N TRP A 180 7.53 -3.95 1.51
CA TRP A 180 7.88 -4.14 0.12
C TRP A 180 7.77 -2.81 -0.62
N ASN A 181 8.86 -2.36 -1.23
CA ASN A 181 8.92 -1.07 -1.91
C ASN A 181 9.52 -1.15 -3.34
N SER A 182 9.81 -2.36 -3.82
CA SER A 182 10.35 -2.67 -5.16
C SER A 182 11.54 -1.82 -5.65
N SER A 183 12.22 -1.10 -4.75
CA SER A 183 13.15 -0.02 -5.13
C SER A 183 14.63 -0.40 -5.07
N ALA A 184 14.97 -1.34 -4.21
CA ALA A 184 16.33 -1.83 -3.98
C ALA A 184 16.26 -3.16 -3.22
N ASN A 185 17.40 -3.83 -3.03
CA ASN A 185 17.51 -5.01 -2.18
C ASN A 185 16.89 -4.76 -0.79
N ILE A 186 16.10 -5.72 -0.31
CA ILE A 186 15.38 -5.64 0.97
C ILE A 186 16.04 -6.60 1.97
N GLY A 187 16.23 -6.14 3.20
CA GLY A 187 16.63 -6.99 4.33
C GLY A 187 15.45 -7.23 5.25
N LEU A 188 15.06 -8.49 5.42
CA LEU A 188 14.03 -8.93 6.35
C LEU A 188 14.67 -9.63 7.54
N ALA A 189 14.50 -9.07 8.73
CA ALA A 189 14.97 -9.73 9.96
C ALA A 189 13.98 -10.85 10.35
N ALA A 190 14.50 -12.04 10.60
CA ALA A 190 13.79 -13.16 11.22
C ALA A 190 14.31 -13.34 12.64
N TRP A 191 13.48 -13.11 13.64
CA TRP A 191 13.87 -13.11 15.05
C TRP A 191 13.79 -14.51 15.65
N GLY A 192 14.85 -14.90 16.36
CA GLY A 192 14.94 -16.17 17.06
C GLY A 192 14.17 -16.19 18.38
N ASP A 193 13.84 -17.39 18.82
CA ASP A 193 13.22 -17.69 20.11
C ASP A 193 14.23 -17.52 21.25
N ASP A 194 13.79 -16.97 22.38
CA ASP A 194 14.67 -16.79 23.53
C ASP A 194 14.73 -18.04 24.42
N SER A 195 15.92 -18.33 24.95
CA SER A 195 16.10 -19.49 25.85
C SER A 195 15.63 -19.27 27.30
N THR A 196 15.09 -18.09 27.61
CA THR A 196 14.80 -17.64 28.98
C THR A 196 13.33 -17.77 29.36
N THR A 197 12.42 -17.75 28.37
CA THR A 197 11.00 -18.00 28.56
C THR A 197 10.61 -19.40 28.07
N SER A 198 9.38 -19.80 28.35
CA SER A 198 8.80 -21.05 27.83
C SER A 198 7.85 -20.80 26.66
N GLU A 199 7.66 -19.54 26.28
CA GLU A 199 6.84 -19.14 25.14
C GLU A 199 7.69 -19.35 23.88
N ILE A 200 7.08 -19.83 22.79
CA ILE A 200 7.76 -19.94 21.49
C ILE A 200 7.32 -18.73 20.67
N ASP A 201 8.14 -17.69 20.71
CA ASP A 201 7.86 -16.38 20.12
C ASP A 201 8.94 -15.92 19.13
N GLY A 202 9.82 -16.84 18.74
CA GLY A 202 10.71 -16.69 17.60
C GLY A 202 11.08 -18.01 16.93
N PHE A 203 12.06 -17.93 16.03
CA PHE A 203 12.62 -19.09 15.34
C PHE A 203 13.54 -19.93 16.22
N MET A 204 13.41 -21.26 16.13
CA MET A 204 14.40 -22.20 16.63
C MET A 204 15.48 -22.51 15.57
N GLU A 205 16.67 -22.88 16.02
CA GLU A 205 17.78 -23.29 15.13
C GLU A 205 17.37 -24.43 14.18
N GLY A 206 17.58 -24.22 12.88
CA GLY A 206 17.29 -25.20 11.84
C GLY A 206 15.86 -25.17 11.27
N GLU A 207 14.98 -24.30 11.75
CA GLU A 207 13.64 -24.14 11.19
C GLU A 207 13.65 -23.51 9.79
N SER A 208 12.73 -23.95 8.94
CA SER A 208 12.59 -23.41 7.58
C SER A 208 11.85 -22.07 7.60
N TYR A 209 12.21 -21.20 6.66
CA TYR A 209 11.52 -19.93 6.46
C TYR A 209 10.29 -20.10 5.57
N TYR A 210 9.17 -19.51 5.99
CA TYR A 210 7.99 -19.29 5.17
C TYR A 210 7.61 -17.82 5.21
N PHE A 211 6.74 -17.42 4.29
CA PHE A 211 6.44 -16.02 4.09
C PHE A 211 4.94 -15.77 4.09
N ALA A 212 4.59 -14.57 4.53
CA ALA A 212 3.26 -14.03 4.37
C ALA A 212 3.35 -12.66 3.72
N LEU A 213 2.31 -12.29 3.01
CA LEU A 213 2.17 -11.03 2.29
C LEU A 213 0.93 -10.31 2.80
N CYS A 214 1.09 -9.04 3.13
CA CYS A 214 -0.01 -8.13 3.43
C CYS A 214 -0.05 -7.07 2.34
N ILE A 215 -1.23 -6.85 1.74
CA ILE A 215 -1.43 -5.83 0.71
C ILE A 215 -2.48 -4.84 1.24
N ASN A 216 -2.12 -3.56 1.27
CA ASN A 216 -2.97 -2.44 1.66
C ASN A 216 -3.69 -2.61 3.02
N GLY A 217 -3.03 -3.25 4.00
CA GLY A 217 -3.62 -3.51 5.32
C GLY A 217 -4.85 -4.44 5.29
N LEU A 218 -5.02 -5.24 4.22
CA LEU A 218 -6.14 -6.17 4.04
C LEU A 218 -5.89 -7.51 4.77
N THR A 219 -6.19 -8.61 4.09
CA THR A 219 -5.95 -9.97 4.57
C THR A 219 -4.51 -10.37 4.34
N THR A 220 -3.97 -11.13 5.29
CA THR A 220 -2.69 -11.82 5.14
C THR A 220 -2.83 -12.95 4.12
N ILE A 221 -1.86 -13.05 3.21
CA ILE A 221 -1.75 -14.11 2.20
C ILE A 221 -0.53 -14.93 2.55
N TYR A 222 -0.69 -16.24 2.75
CA TYR A 222 0.40 -17.12 3.11
C TYR A 222 1.00 -17.76 1.85
N SER A 223 2.32 -17.93 1.83
CA SER A 223 2.97 -18.77 0.82
C SER A 223 2.65 -20.23 1.07
N ASP A 224 2.44 -21.03 0.02
CA ASP A 224 2.54 -22.48 0.17
C ASP A 224 4.00 -22.88 0.44
N TYR A 225 4.18 -23.83 1.35
CA TYR A 225 5.46 -24.39 1.76
C TYR A 225 6.28 -24.88 0.58
N SER A 226 5.62 -25.39 -0.46
CA SER A 226 6.26 -25.94 -1.64
C SER A 226 6.78 -24.90 -2.64
N THR A 227 6.40 -23.63 -2.50
CA THR A 227 6.71 -22.57 -3.47
C THR A 227 7.88 -21.69 -3.05
N VAL A 228 8.27 -21.75 -1.79
CA VAL A 228 9.40 -21.00 -1.24
C VAL A 228 10.70 -21.62 -1.70
N VAL A 229 11.53 -20.84 -2.40
CA VAL A 229 12.88 -21.24 -2.80
C VAL A 229 13.88 -20.30 -2.13
N MET A 230 14.68 -20.87 -1.24
CA MET A 230 15.78 -20.19 -0.57
C MET A 230 17.12 -20.58 -1.21
N SER A 231 18.05 -19.63 -1.27
CA SER A 231 19.41 -19.89 -1.74
C SER A 231 20.16 -20.82 -0.78
N ASN A 232 20.96 -21.71 -1.35
CA ASN A 232 21.89 -22.57 -0.62
C ASN A 232 23.36 -22.24 -0.95
N ASP A 233 23.59 -21.14 -1.68
CA ASP A 233 24.93 -20.68 -2.01
C ASP A 233 25.55 -19.98 -0.79
N PRO A 234 26.75 -20.40 -0.32
CA PRO A 234 27.40 -19.73 0.79
C PRO A 234 27.57 -18.23 0.53
N PRO A 235 27.24 -17.34 1.48
CA PRO A 235 26.99 -17.60 2.90
C PRO A 235 25.53 -17.90 3.28
N PHE A 236 24.62 -18.04 2.32
CA PHE A 236 23.19 -18.18 2.59
C PHE A 236 22.79 -19.59 3.06
N THR A 237 21.86 -19.64 4.02
CA THR A 237 21.19 -20.87 4.47
C THR A 237 19.70 -20.81 4.19
N SER A 238 19.10 -21.98 3.95
CA SER A 238 17.65 -22.13 3.75
C SER A 238 16.86 -22.29 5.05
N THR A 239 17.56 -22.42 6.17
CA THR A 239 16.99 -22.55 7.52
C THR A 239 17.55 -21.49 8.46
N TYR A 240 16.81 -21.20 9.52
CA TYR A 240 17.19 -20.27 10.57
C TYR A 240 18.49 -20.69 11.26
N THR A 241 19.41 -19.74 11.33
CA THR A 241 20.58 -19.79 12.20
C THR A 241 20.79 -18.44 12.85
N THR A 242 21.15 -18.43 14.13
CA THR A 242 21.37 -17.19 14.88
C THR A 242 22.48 -16.35 14.24
N ASN A 243 22.19 -15.07 13.96
CA ASN A 243 23.06 -14.16 13.20
C ASN A 243 23.40 -14.67 11.78
N GLY A 244 22.56 -15.56 11.25
CA GLY A 244 22.70 -16.13 9.93
C GLY A 244 22.29 -15.18 8.82
N PHE A 245 22.67 -15.56 7.60
CA PHE A 245 22.21 -14.93 6.37
C PHE A 245 21.41 -15.93 5.57
N ALA A 246 20.26 -15.50 5.06
CA ALA A 246 19.44 -16.26 4.12
C ALA A 246 19.17 -15.39 2.89
N SER A 247 18.78 -16.00 1.77
CA SER A 247 18.36 -15.27 0.58
C SER A 247 17.14 -15.91 -0.03
N LEU A 248 16.08 -15.13 -0.21
CA LEU A 248 14.86 -15.56 -0.89
C LEU A 248 15.04 -15.42 -2.40
N GLU A 249 14.86 -16.52 -3.14
CA GLU A 249 15.01 -16.58 -4.60
C GLU A 249 13.67 -16.51 -5.32
N SER A 250 12.65 -17.19 -4.81
CA SER A 250 11.28 -17.11 -5.31
C SER A 250 10.27 -17.50 -4.24
N VAL A 251 9.05 -16.96 -4.36
CA VAL A 251 7.91 -17.41 -3.55
C VAL A 251 6.61 -17.10 -4.31
N ILE A 252 5.62 -17.97 -4.15
CA ILE A 252 4.27 -17.78 -4.68
C ILE A 252 3.31 -17.65 -3.50
N PHE A 253 2.56 -16.54 -3.47
CA PHE A 253 1.48 -16.29 -2.52
C PHE A 253 0.13 -16.61 -3.16
N ASP A 254 -0.62 -17.57 -2.62
CA ASP A 254 -1.91 -17.99 -3.19
C ASP A 254 -3.04 -17.02 -2.80
N ALA A 255 -3.46 -16.17 -3.75
CA ALA A 255 -4.40 -15.07 -3.55
C ALA A 255 -5.78 -15.37 -4.18
N TRP A 256 -6.32 -16.58 -3.97
CA TRP A 256 -7.55 -17.03 -4.66
C TRP A 256 -8.81 -16.23 -4.31
N ASP A 257 -8.85 -15.59 -3.14
CA ASP A 257 -10.03 -14.88 -2.62
C ASP A 257 -9.93 -13.34 -2.73
N ILE A 258 -8.88 -12.79 -3.36
CA ILE A 258 -8.52 -11.36 -3.23
C ILE A 258 -8.80 -10.56 -4.52
N ASP A 259 -9.23 -11.23 -5.59
CA ASP A 259 -9.36 -10.68 -6.95
C ASP A 259 -10.25 -9.42 -7.03
N SER A 260 -11.31 -9.31 -6.22
CA SER A 260 -12.17 -8.12 -6.24
C SER A 260 -11.57 -6.88 -5.55
N ASN A 261 -10.70 -7.08 -4.56
CA ASN A 261 -10.17 -6.00 -3.72
C ASN A 261 -8.82 -5.46 -4.23
N LEU A 262 -8.09 -6.25 -5.02
CA LEU A 262 -6.83 -5.81 -5.64
C LEU A 262 -7.02 -4.90 -6.85
N SER A 263 -8.23 -4.79 -7.39
CA SER A 263 -8.49 -4.00 -8.60
C SER A 263 -8.09 -2.53 -8.51
N SER A 264 -8.07 -1.93 -7.31
CA SER A 264 -7.57 -0.57 -7.08
C SER A 264 -6.05 -0.47 -6.91
N CYS A 265 -5.37 -1.60 -6.74
CA CYS A 265 -3.92 -1.69 -6.58
C CYS A 265 -3.15 -1.82 -7.90
N PHE A 266 -3.85 -1.90 -9.02
CA PHE A 266 -3.22 -1.91 -10.34
C PHE A 266 -3.44 -0.55 -11.00
N SER A 267 -2.36 0.08 -11.44
CA SER A 267 -2.49 1.23 -12.33
C SER A 267 -3.32 0.84 -13.55
N THR A 268 -4.35 1.65 -13.80
CA THR A 268 -5.04 1.58 -15.09
C THR A 268 -4.08 2.14 -16.12
N ASP A 269 -3.68 1.31 -17.07
CA ASP A 269 -2.92 1.80 -18.21
C ASP A 269 -3.78 2.82 -18.97
N LEU A 270 -3.53 4.09 -18.71
CA LEU A 270 -4.09 5.23 -19.44
C LEU A 270 -3.24 5.53 -20.68
N SER A 271 -2.42 4.58 -21.16
CA SER A 271 -1.87 4.69 -22.50
C SER A 271 -3.04 4.82 -23.46
N ASP A 272 -3.23 6.05 -23.95
CA ASP A 272 -4.11 6.30 -25.08
C ASP A 272 -3.44 5.53 -26.21
N HIS A 273 -3.91 4.32 -26.47
CA HIS A 273 -3.66 3.62 -27.71
C HIS A 273 -4.35 4.44 -28.82
N GLU A 274 -3.86 5.66 -29.08
CA GLU A 274 -3.97 6.32 -30.36
C GLU A 274 -3.20 5.44 -31.35
N GLN A 275 -3.77 4.29 -31.70
CA GLN A 275 -3.53 3.72 -33.00
C GLN A 275 -3.82 4.86 -33.97
N LYS A 276 -2.80 5.30 -34.72
CA LYS A 276 -2.95 6.34 -35.74
C LYS A 276 -4.11 5.94 -36.65
N LYS A 277 -5.29 6.52 -36.38
CA LYS A 277 -6.50 6.18 -37.10
C LYS A 277 -6.65 7.16 -38.24
N SER A 278 -6.61 6.66 -39.47
CA SER A 278 -6.85 7.48 -40.65
C SER A 278 -8.36 7.53 -40.91
N LEU A 279 -8.87 8.71 -41.27
CA LEU A 279 -10.25 8.87 -41.72
C LEU A 279 -10.47 8.03 -42.99
N ILE A 280 -11.35 7.02 -42.93
CA ILE A 280 -11.78 6.24 -44.09
C ILE A 280 -12.86 7.00 -44.85
N LYS A 281 -13.87 7.51 -44.14
CA LYS A 281 -15.08 8.08 -44.77
C LYS A 281 -15.73 9.12 -43.90
N GLU A 282 -16.25 10.19 -44.50
CA GLU A 282 -17.13 11.16 -43.85
C GLU A 282 -18.44 11.28 -44.64
N PHE A 283 -19.58 11.20 -43.97
CA PHE A 283 -20.90 11.29 -44.60
C PHE A 283 -21.93 11.98 -43.71
N ASP A 284 -22.96 12.56 -44.32
CA ASP A 284 -24.07 13.18 -43.58
C ASP A 284 -25.16 12.17 -43.17
N LEU A 285 -26.22 12.65 -42.51
CA LEU A 285 -27.36 11.80 -42.11
C LEU A 285 -28.09 11.10 -43.27
N TYR A 286 -27.91 11.57 -44.50
CA TYR A 286 -28.49 10.99 -45.70
C TYR A 286 -27.53 10.02 -46.42
N GLY A 287 -26.35 9.76 -45.82
CA GLY A 287 -25.35 8.87 -46.39
C GLY A 287 -24.54 9.48 -47.54
N ARG A 288 -24.63 10.81 -47.76
CA ARG A 288 -23.87 11.51 -48.80
C ARG A 288 -22.47 11.76 -48.32
N GLU A 289 -21.48 11.41 -49.14
CA GLU A 289 -20.07 11.60 -48.81
C GLU A 289 -19.69 13.08 -48.77
N ILE A 290 -19.06 13.51 -47.69
CA ILE A 290 -18.61 14.87 -47.47
C ILE A 290 -17.12 14.95 -47.86
N LYS A 291 -16.82 15.68 -48.93
CA LYS A 291 -15.46 15.81 -49.48
C LYS A 291 -14.73 17.10 -49.07
N SER A 292 -15.42 18.02 -48.37
CA SER A 292 -14.85 19.30 -47.95
C SER A 292 -14.86 19.45 -46.44
N SER A 293 -13.76 19.98 -45.90
CA SER A 293 -13.66 20.40 -44.49
C SER A 293 -14.62 21.55 -44.14
N SER A 294 -15.16 22.25 -45.14
CA SER A 294 -16.06 23.40 -44.98
C SER A 294 -17.55 23.04 -44.88
N HIS A 295 -17.91 21.76 -44.70
CA HIS A 295 -19.31 21.36 -44.54
C HIS A 295 -19.86 21.85 -43.19
N ALA A 296 -20.85 22.74 -43.25
CA ALA A 296 -21.66 23.11 -42.09
C ALA A 296 -22.82 22.10 -41.94
N GLY A 297 -22.96 21.52 -40.76
CA GLY A 297 -23.95 20.50 -40.46
C GLY A 297 -23.40 19.28 -39.73
N PHE A 298 -24.26 18.27 -39.61
CA PHE A 298 -23.94 16.99 -38.97
C PHE A 298 -23.21 16.06 -39.95
N SER A 299 -22.13 15.45 -39.47
CA SER A 299 -21.34 14.46 -40.21
C SER A 299 -20.95 13.29 -39.30
N VAL A 300 -20.82 12.10 -39.89
CA VAL A 300 -20.26 10.91 -39.27
C VAL A 300 -18.94 10.59 -39.97
N GLN A 301 -17.87 10.53 -39.20
CA GLN A 301 -16.53 10.14 -39.64
C GLN A 301 -16.26 8.69 -39.22
N ILE A 302 -15.88 7.81 -40.14
CA ILE A 302 -15.44 6.43 -39.89
C ILE A 302 -13.93 6.37 -40.06
N PHE A 303 -13.25 5.69 -39.13
CA PHE A 303 -11.81 5.58 -39.07
C PHE A 303 -11.32 4.15 -39.37
N SER A 304 -10.01 3.99 -39.62
CA SER A 304 -9.37 2.74 -40.00
C SER A 304 -9.46 1.60 -38.99
N ASP A 305 -9.67 1.95 -37.72
CA ASP A 305 -9.91 1.05 -36.60
C ASP A 305 -11.41 0.67 -36.44
N GLN A 306 -12.24 1.02 -37.43
CA GLN A 306 -13.69 0.84 -37.42
C GLN A 306 -14.44 1.67 -36.38
N THR A 307 -13.77 2.59 -35.68
CA THR A 307 -14.42 3.56 -34.81
C THR A 307 -15.09 4.66 -35.63
N PHE A 308 -16.05 5.38 -35.02
CA PHE A 308 -16.69 6.52 -35.66
C PHE A 308 -16.85 7.71 -34.70
N ILE A 309 -16.85 8.91 -35.26
CA ILE A 309 -17.10 10.17 -34.54
C ILE A 309 -18.26 10.92 -35.21
N LYS A 310 -19.14 11.49 -34.40
CA LYS A 310 -20.19 12.41 -34.84
C LYS A 310 -19.69 13.84 -34.68
N LYS A 311 -19.63 14.61 -35.76
CA LYS A 311 -19.23 16.02 -35.76
C LYS A 311 -20.39 16.90 -36.19
N TYR A 312 -20.60 17.98 -35.44
CA TYR A 312 -21.50 19.06 -35.84
C TYR A 312 -20.66 20.33 -36.03
N ARG A 313 -20.64 20.85 -37.26
CA ARG A 313 -19.92 22.09 -37.60
C ARG A 313 -20.97 23.19 -37.83
N PHE A 314 -20.83 24.30 -37.11
CA PHE A 314 -21.65 25.50 -37.29
C PHE A 314 -21.10 26.38 -38.42
#